data_AF-A0A6A4VA29-F1
#
_entry.id   AF-A0A6A4VA29-F1
#
_cell.length_a   1.000
_cell.length_b   1.000
_cell.length_c   1.000
_cell.angle_alpha   90.00
_cell.angle_beta   90.00
_cell.angle_gamma   90.00
#
_symmetry.space_group_name_H-M   'P 1'
#
loop_
_entity.id
_entity.type
_entity.pdbx_description
1 polymer ?
#
loop_
_entity_poly.entity_id
_entity_poly.type
_entity_poly.pdbx_seq_one_letter_code
_entity_poly.pdbx_strand_id
1 'polypeptide(L)' 'MNKACSVITKGCEMQWAPHSPDLNPLDYWFWGACKDSDSVYHNKPGSLEELRLSVEQLENFSEPFLSRWIE' A
#
# COMPACT_ATOMS: atom_id res chain seq x y z
N MET A 1 -22.85 -12.51 -5.98
CA MET A 1 -22.06 -11.25 -5.93
C MET A 1 -20.77 -11.58 -5.21
N ASN A 2 -19.66 -11.63 -5.94
CA ASN A 2 -18.35 -11.88 -5.34
C ASN A 2 -17.99 -10.67 -4.49
N LYS A 3 -17.83 -10.85 -3.17
CA LYS A 3 -17.29 -9.78 -2.31
C LYS A 3 -15.90 -9.46 -2.83
N ALA A 4 -15.70 -8.24 -3.31
CA ALA A 4 -14.38 -7.72 -3.59
C ALA A 4 -13.51 -7.85 -2.33
N CYS A 5 -12.21 -8.05 -2.50
CA CYS A 5 -11.29 -8.20 -1.38
C CYS A 5 -11.15 -6.85 -0.65
N SER A 6 -11.99 -6.62 0.35
CA SER A 6 -12.09 -5.34 1.07
C SER A 6 -10.80 -4.95 1.81
N VAL A 7 -9.92 -5.92 2.04
CA VAL A 7 -8.63 -5.72 2.71
C VAL A 7 -7.69 -4.92 1.84
N ILE A 8 -7.60 -5.26 0.54
CA ILE A 8 -6.65 -4.62 -0.38
C ILE A 8 -7.17 -3.24 -0.82
N THR A 9 -8.49 -3.08 -0.90
CA THR A 9 -9.11 -1.80 -1.28
C THR A 9 -9.23 -0.82 -0.11
N LYS A 10 -8.78 -1.16 1.11
CA LYS A 10 -8.99 -0.37 2.34
C LYS A 10 -10.46 0.06 2.49
N GLY A 11 -11.40 -0.79 2.07
CA GLY A 11 -12.85 -0.50 2.09
C GLY A 11 -13.39 0.29 0.89
N CYS A 12 -12.58 0.60 -0.13
CA CYS A 12 -13.06 1.20 -1.38
C CYS A 12 -13.94 0.21 -2.17
N GLU A 13 -15.02 0.71 -2.77
CA GLU A 13 -15.96 -0.07 -3.60
C GLU A 13 -15.40 -0.41 -5.00
N MET A 14 -14.25 0.18 -5.36
CA MET A 14 -13.59 -0.03 -6.65
C MET A 14 -13.15 -1.50 -6.80
N GLN A 15 -13.65 -2.14 -7.86
CA GLN A 15 -13.28 -3.51 -8.21
C GLN A 15 -12.12 -3.51 -9.19
N TRP A 16 -10.96 -3.94 -8.73
CA TRP A 16 -9.81 -4.17 -9.60
C TRP A 16 -9.95 -5.50 -10.33
N ALA A 17 -9.48 -5.56 -11.58
CA ALA A 17 -9.46 -6.80 -12.34
C ALA A 17 -8.57 -7.85 -11.62
N PRO A 18 -8.93 -9.15 -11.68
CA PRO A 18 -8.09 -10.20 -11.11
C PRO A 18 -6.64 -10.11 -11.63
N HIS A 19 -5.67 -10.38 -10.75
CA HIS A 19 -4.25 -10.39 -11.07
C HIS A 19 -3.69 -9.08 -11.66
N SER A 20 -4.30 -7.94 -11.34
CA SER A 20 -3.86 -6.62 -11.84
C SER A 20 -3.33 -5.73 -10.71
N PRO A 21 -2.18 -6.08 -10.08
CA PRO A 21 -1.57 -5.28 -9.01
C PRO A 21 -1.07 -3.91 -9.53
N ASP A 22 -0.86 -3.78 -10.83
CA ASP A 22 -0.56 -2.54 -11.53
C ASP A 22 -1.72 -1.53 -11.50
N LEU A 23 -2.96 -2.02 -11.42
CA LEU A 23 -4.15 -1.16 -11.36
C LEU A 23 -4.46 -0.69 -9.95
N ASN A 24 -4.02 -1.41 -8.92
CA ASN A 24 -4.26 -1.01 -7.54
C ASN A 24 -3.16 -0.05 -7.04
N PRO A 25 -3.49 1.21 -6.68
CA PRO A 25 -2.52 2.17 -6.18
C PRO A 25 -1.72 1.68 -4.96
N LEU A 26 -2.33 0.88 -4.08
CA LEU A 26 -1.63 0.33 -2.92
C LEU A 26 -0.57 -0.70 -3.34
N ASP A 27 -0.90 -1.56 -4.30
CA ASP A 27 0.02 -2.61 -4.76
C ASP A 27 1.11 -2.04 -5.67
N TYR A 28 0.75 -1.17 -6.61
CA TYR A 28 1.69 -0.56 -7.54
C TYR A 28 2.55 0.52 -6.87
N TRP A 29 1.91 1.55 -6.32
CA TRP A 29 2.62 2.75 -5.88
C TRP A 29 3.21 2.59 -4.48
N PHE A 30 2.44 2.15 -3.49
CA PHE A 30 2.93 2.11 -2.10
C PHE A 30 4.04 1.07 -1.94
N TRP A 31 3.81 -0.18 -2.38
CA TRP A 31 4.87 -1.20 -2.31
C TRP A 31 6.03 -0.96 -3.28
N GLY A 32 5.79 -0.29 -4.42
CA GLY A 32 6.85 0.22 -5.28
C GLY A 32 7.74 1.23 -4.55
N ALA A 33 7.13 2.22 -3.89
CA ALA A 33 7.83 3.21 -3.09
C ALA A 33 8.59 2.57 -1.91
N CYS A 34 8.01 1.58 -1.23
CA CYS A 34 8.70 0.81 -0.18
C CYS A 34 9.96 0.13 -0.70
N LYS A 35 9.93 -0.36 -1.95
CA LYS A 35 11.05 -1.07 -2.57
C LYS A 35 12.15 -0.12 -3.02
N ASP A 36 11.79 1.04 -3.55
CA ASP A 36 12.74 2.02 -4.10
C ASP A 36 13.31 2.97 -3.04
N SER A 37 12.65 3.11 -1.88
CA SER A 37 13.09 3.96 -0.76
C SER A 37 13.92 3.20 0.28
N ASP A 38 14.68 3.94 1.10
CA ASP A 38 15.39 3.45 2.28
C ASP A 38 14.44 3.12 3.44
N SER A 39 13.44 2.27 3.19
CA SER A 39 12.38 1.92 4.13
C SER A 39 12.34 0.41 4.40
N VAL A 40 11.20 -0.25 4.25
CA VAL A 40 10.95 -1.63 4.70
C VAL A 40 11.88 -2.64 4.02
N TYR A 41 12.11 -2.50 2.71
CA TYR A 41 12.92 -3.48 1.95
C TYR A 41 14.43 -3.29 2.13
N HIS A 42 14.89 -2.04 2.28
CA HIS A 42 16.30 -1.72 2.49
C HIS A 42 16.71 -1.84 3.96
N ASN A 43 15.92 -1.29 4.89
CA ASN A 43 16.23 -1.27 6.33
C ASN A 43 16.02 -2.63 7.00
N LYS A 44 15.21 -3.52 6.40
CA LYS A 44 14.96 -4.89 6.87
C LYS A 44 14.68 -4.93 8.39
N PRO A 45 13.54 -4.39 8.84
CA PRO A 45 13.21 -4.32 10.26
C PRO A 45 13.30 -5.70 10.93
N GLY A 46 13.97 -5.76 12.08
CA GLY A 46 14.21 -6.99 12.85
C GLY A 46 13.09 -7.33 13.82
N SER A 47 12.16 -6.40 14.04
CA SER A 47 10.98 -6.58 14.89
C SER A 47 9.69 -6.12 14.22
N LEU A 48 8.56 -6.60 14.74
CA LEU A 48 7.24 -6.14 14.30
C LEU A 48 7.02 -4.65 14.55
N GLU A 49 7.64 -4.08 15.58
CA GLU A 49 7.50 -2.67 15.92
C GLU A 49 8.24 -1.79 14.92
N GLU A 50 9.48 -2.13 14.58
CA GLU A 50 10.24 -1.43 13.53
C GLU A 50 9.56 -1.52 12.17
N LEU A 51 8.92 -2.65 11.87
CA LEU A 51 8.14 -2.82 10.65
C LEU A 51 6.93 -1.88 10.63
N ARG A 52 6.17 -1.80 11.73
CA ARG A 52 5.03 -0.89 11.84
C ARG A 52 5.45 0.56 11.65
N LEU A 53 6.48 0.99 12.38
CA LEU A 53 6.99 2.36 12.28
C LEU A 53 7.45 2.70 10.85
N SER A 54 8.12 1.77 10.17
CA SER A 54 8.56 1.97 8.79
C SER A 54 7.39 2.13 7.81
N VAL A 55 6.34 1.32 7.99
CA VAL A 55 5.12 1.38 7.17
C VAL A 55 4.34 2.67 7.44
N GLU A 56 4.15 3.04 8.71
CA GLU A 56 3.45 4.27 9.11
C GLU A 56 4.17 5.54 8.62
N GLN A 57 5.50 5.56 8.64
CA GLN A 57 6.27 6.71 8.12
C GLN A 57 6.03 6.94 6.62
N LEU A 58 6.01 5.85 5.84
CA LEU A 58 5.69 5.90 4.41
C LEU A 58 4.24 6.27 4.16
N GLU A 59 3.31 5.68 4.91
CA GLU A 59 1.88 5.99 4.81
C GLU A 59 1.67 7.50 5.02
N ASN A 60 2.18 8.06 6.11
CA ASN A 60 2.08 9.49 6.42
C ASN A 60 2.70 10.40 5.35
N PHE A 61 3.82 9.99 4.75
CA PHE A 61 4.42 10.73 3.63
C PHE A 61 3.53 10.68 2.38
N SER A 62 2.83 9.56 2.19
CA SER A 62 2.05 9.24 1.00
C SER A 62 0.58 9.64 1.02
N GLU A 63 0.00 9.88 2.20
CA GLU A 63 -1.44 10.13 2.38
C GLU A 63 -2.01 11.18 1.41
N PRO A 64 -1.35 12.33 1.14
CA PRO A 64 -1.85 13.31 0.18
C PRO A 64 -1.91 12.77 -1.26
N PHE A 65 -1.06 11.81 -1.61
CA PHE A 65 -1.01 11.20 -2.93
C PHE A 65 -2.02 10.07 -3.04
N LEU A 66 -2.03 9.10 -2.11
CA LEU A 66 -2.91 7.94 -2.13
C LEU A 66 -4.39 8.33 -2.10
N SER A 67 -4.75 9.36 -1.32
CA SER A 67 -6.12 9.86 -1.24
C SER A 67 -6.68 10.30 -2.60
N ARG A 68 -5.83 10.85 -3.49
CA ARG A 68 -6.22 11.29 -4.85
C ARG A 68 -6.61 10.14 -5.78
N TRP A 69 -6.16 8.91 -5.51
CA TRP A 69 -6.40 7.75 -6.37
C TRP A 69 -7.58 6.89 -5.94
N ILE A 70 -8.13 7.15 -4.75
CA ILE A 70 -9.19 6.35 -4.13
C ILE A 70 -10.53 7.11 -4.11
N GLU A 71 -10.54 8.42 -4.41
CA GLU A 71 -11.74 9.22 -4.72
C GLU A 71 -12.29 8.94 -6.14
#